data_AF-A0A1E3X5W8-F1
#
_entry.id   AF-A0A1E3X5W8-F1
#
_cell.length_a   1.000
_cell.length_b   1.000
_cell.length_c   1.000
_cell.angle_alpha   90.00
_cell.angle_beta   90.00
_cell.angle_gamma   90.00
#
_symmetry.space_group_name_H-M   'P 1'
#
loop_
_entity.id
_entity.type
_entity.pdbx_description
1 polymer ?
#
loop_
_entity_poly.entity_id
_entity_poly.type
_entity_poly.pdbx_seq_one_letter_code
_entity_poly.pdbx_strand_id
1 'polypeptide(L)'
;MKKNNLLILITVTIILMIFVRLASAETGKVQVKLDGLVCTFCAYNLEKKIKRIEGVKDLKILVNEGLAEIKIGEDKSIDVDGIKKAVKEGGFTPREIIITLKGRIEEASGRMILRTDYDSFILKYNKILKEIITSEKAQGETITVTGLVQEEKIKGHGIHPYVLEIKNFKLE
;
A
#
# COMPACT_ATOMS: atom_id res chain seq x y z
N MET A 1 22.46 -25.75 40.07
CA MET A 1 21.49 -26.20 39.03
C MET A 1 20.51 -25.12 38.52
N LYS A 2 20.59 -23.83 38.91
CA LYS A 2 19.63 -22.77 38.47
C LYS A 2 20.08 -21.93 37.26
N LYS A 3 21.38 -21.92 36.92
CA LYS A 3 21.95 -21.01 35.89
C LYS A 3 21.56 -21.41 34.46
N ASN A 4 21.40 -22.70 34.18
CA ASN A 4 21.06 -23.22 32.86
C ASN A 4 19.59 -22.95 32.49
N ASN A 5 18.65 -23.03 33.45
CA ASN A 5 17.24 -22.73 33.21
C ASN A 5 16.99 -21.24 32.97
N LEU A 6 17.77 -20.36 33.62
CA LEU A 6 17.69 -18.92 33.39
C LEU A 6 18.19 -18.54 31.99
N LEU A 7 19.27 -19.18 31.52
CA LEU A 7 19.79 -18.98 30.18
C LEU A 7 18.76 -19.41 29.11
N ILE A 8 18.10 -20.55 29.33
CA ILE A 8 17.04 -21.06 28.45
C ILE A 8 15.82 -20.11 28.42
N LEU A 9 15.44 -19.54 29.57
CA LEU A 9 14.32 -18.59 29.62
C LEU A 9 14.64 -17.31 28.85
N ILE A 10 15.87 -16.79 28.98
CA ILE A 10 16.32 -15.59 28.27
C ILE A 10 16.38 -15.86 26.76
N THR A 11 16.92 -17.00 26.32
CA THR A 11 16.96 -17.33 24.89
C THR A 11 15.57 -17.53 24.30
N VAL A 12 14.65 -18.20 25.00
CA VAL A 12 13.25 -18.35 24.56
C VAL A 12 12.57 -16.99 24.45
N THR A 13 12.80 -16.07 25.39
CA THR A 13 12.22 -14.73 25.36
C THR A 13 12.79 -13.87 24.24
N ILE A 14 14.11 -13.97 23.98
CA ILE A 14 14.78 -13.28 22.87
C ILE A 14 14.30 -13.83 21.52
N ILE A 15 14.20 -15.16 21.38
CA ILE A 15 13.66 -15.80 20.18
C ILE A 15 12.20 -15.38 19.96
N LEU A 16 11.38 -15.35 21.02
CA LEU A 16 9.99 -14.89 20.94
C LEU A 16 9.89 -13.41 20.51
N MET A 17 10.76 -12.53 21.05
CA MET A 17 10.81 -11.12 20.62
C MET A 17 11.26 -10.97 19.17
N ILE A 18 12.20 -11.80 18.69
CA ILE A 18 12.63 -11.80 17.28
C ILE A 18 11.48 -12.25 16.36
N PHE A 19 10.74 -13.29 16.75
CA PHE A 19 9.57 -13.76 15.99
C PHE A 19 8.44 -12.70 15.92
N VAL A 20 8.23 -11.92 16.97
CA VAL A 20 7.24 -10.83 16.99
C VAL A 20 7.59 -9.70 16.00
N ARG A 21 8.88 -9.45 15.73
CA ARG A 21 9.31 -8.42 14.76
C ARG A 21 9.08 -8.82 13.30
N LEU A 22 8.98 -10.12 12.98
CA LEU A 22 8.73 -10.59 11.60
C LEU A 22 7.26 -10.44 11.17
N ALA A 23 6.34 -10.08 12.06
CA ALA A 23 4.97 -9.69 11.71
C ALA A 23 4.92 -8.26 11.17
N SER A 24 5.83 -7.93 10.25
CA SER A 24 5.89 -6.64 9.56
C SER A 24 4.61 -6.47 8.75
N ALA A 25 3.98 -5.30 8.85
CA ALA A 25 2.78 -4.97 8.08
C ALA A 25 3.04 -5.15 6.58
N GLU A 26 2.12 -5.78 5.86
CA GLU A 26 2.20 -5.99 4.41
C GLU A 26 2.13 -4.64 3.67
N THR A 27 3.25 -3.92 3.57
CA THR A 27 3.41 -2.71 2.76
C THR A 27 3.52 -3.07 1.28
N GLY A 28 3.22 -2.13 0.39
CA GLY A 28 3.21 -2.37 -1.07
C GLY A 28 1.98 -3.16 -1.55
N LYS A 29 0.93 -3.29 -0.72
CA LYS A 29 -0.33 -3.92 -1.11
C LYS A 29 -1.19 -2.95 -1.91
N VAL A 30 -1.64 -3.38 -3.09
CA VAL A 30 -2.59 -2.66 -3.94
C VAL A 30 -3.82 -3.52 -4.13
N GLN A 31 -5.00 -2.96 -3.90
CA GLN A 31 -6.28 -3.62 -4.09
C GLN A 31 -7.06 -2.85 -5.14
N VAL A 32 -7.42 -3.51 -6.23
CA VAL A 32 -8.19 -2.93 -7.32
C VAL A 32 -9.55 -3.59 -7.39
N LYS A 33 -10.61 -2.80 -7.15
CA LYS A 33 -11.99 -3.22 -7.39
C LYS A 33 -12.29 -3.11 -8.89
N LEU A 34 -12.86 -4.16 -9.45
CA LEU A 34 -13.04 -4.37 -10.89
C LEU A 34 -14.50 -4.63 -11.22
N ASP A 35 -15.01 -3.93 -12.24
CA ASP A 35 -16.24 -4.34 -12.92
C ASP A 35 -15.92 -5.29 -14.07
N GLY A 36 -16.83 -6.25 -14.30
CA GLY A 36 -16.74 -7.23 -15.40
C GLY A 36 -16.02 -8.53 -15.06
N LEU A 37 -15.53 -8.69 -13.83
CA LEU A 37 -14.85 -9.90 -13.35
C LEU A 37 -15.86 -11.02 -13.01
N VAL A 38 -16.49 -11.61 -14.02
CA VAL A 38 -17.55 -12.63 -13.87
C VAL A 38 -17.14 -14.03 -14.32
N CYS A 39 -15.92 -14.20 -14.84
CA CYS A 39 -15.44 -15.47 -15.39
C CYS A 39 -13.97 -15.72 -15.03
N THR A 40 -13.67 -16.90 -14.49
CA THR A 40 -12.31 -17.34 -14.10
C THR A 40 -11.35 -17.39 -15.28
N PHE A 41 -11.82 -17.75 -16.48
CA PHE A 41 -11.00 -17.76 -17.68
C PHE A 41 -10.59 -16.35 -18.13
N CYS A 42 -11.48 -15.36 -18.02
CA CYS A 42 -11.17 -13.96 -18.36
C CYS A 42 -10.14 -13.35 -17.39
N ALA A 43 -10.19 -13.76 -16.12
CA ALA A 43 -9.23 -13.32 -15.10
C ALA A 43 -7.77 -13.69 -15.45
N TYR A 44 -7.53 -14.78 -16.18
CA TYR A 44 -6.17 -15.19 -16.55
C TYR A 44 -5.48 -14.18 -17.50
N ASN A 45 -6.23 -13.57 -18.42
CA ASN A 45 -5.68 -12.53 -19.29
C ASN A 45 -5.28 -11.27 -18.50
N LEU A 46 -6.12 -10.88 -17.54
CA LEU A 46 -5.80 -9.80 -16.61
C LEU A 46 -4.55 -10.11 -15.78
N GLU A 47 -4.46 -11.32 -15.24
CA GLU A 47 -3.34 -11.77 -14.44
C GLU A 47 -2.01 -11.63 -15.20
N LYS A 48 -1.98 -12.09 -16.45
CA LYS A 48 -0.81 -11.99 -17.32
C LYS A 48 -0.38 -10.54 -17.58
N LYS A 49 -1.34 -9.62 -17.71
CA LYS A 49 -1.04 -8.21 -17.97
C LYS A 49 -0.49 -7.52 -16.73
N ILE A 50 -1.10 -7.74 -15.57
CA ILE A 50 -0.64 -7.14 -14.31
C ILE A 50 0.74 -7.69 -13.92
N LYS A 51 1.00 -9.00 -14.07
CA LYS A 51 2.31 -9.60 -13.77
C LYS A 51 3.48 -9.08 -14.62
N ARG A 52 3.21 -8.34 -15.71
CA ARG A 52 4.25 -7.70 -16.55
C ARG A 52 4.63 -6.31 -16.05
N ILE A 53 3.88 -5.73 -15.12
CA ILE A 53 4.21 -4.44 -14.52
C ILE A 53 5.44 -4.63 -13.65
N GLU A 54 6.42 -3.73 -13.78
CA GLU A 54 7.64 -3.79 -12.99
C GLU A 54 7.32 -3.68 -11.49
N GLY A 55 7.99 -4.49 -10.67
CA GLY A 55 7.85 -4.45 -9.22
C GLY A 55 6.71 -5.30 -8.65
N VAL A 56 5.82 -5.87 -9.48
CA VAL A 56 4.82 -6.84 -9.04
C VAL A 56 5.52 -8.13 -8.59
N LYS A 57 5.41 -8.44 -7.29
CA LYS A 57 5.92 -9.68 -6.67
C LYS A 57 4.86 -10.78 -6.60
N ASP A 58 3.61 -10.42 -6.36
CA ASP A 58 2.51 -11.38 -6.26
C ASP A 58 1.19 -10.78 -6.75
N LEU A 59 0.27 -11.65 -7.18
CA LEU A 59 -1.06 -11.26 -7.65
C LEU A 59 -2.08 -12.36 -7.31
N LYS A 60 -3.17 -11.95 -6.66
CA LYS A 60 -4.34 -12.76 -6.40
C LYS A 60 -5.58 -12.12 -7.01
N ILE A 61 -6.34 -12.87 -7.80
CA ILE A 61 -7.63 -12.43 -8.34
C ILE A 61 -8.75 -13.15 -7.59
N LEU A 62 -9.60 -12.38 -6.93
CA LEU A 62 -10.76 -12.85 -6.19
C LEU A 62 -12.01 -12.58 -7.04
N VAL A 63 -12.34 -13.52 -7.92
CA VAL A 63 -13.44 -13.40 -8.90
C VAL A 63 -14.77 -13.08 -8.20
N ASN A 64 -15.09 -13.82 -7.15
CA ASN A 64 -16.34 -13.64 -6.39
C ASN A 64 -16.45 -12.25 -5.72
N GLU A 65 -15.31 -11.60 -5.47
CA GLU A 65 -15.26 -10.28 -4.84
C GLU A 65 -15.06 -9.16 -5.86
N GLY A 66 -14.85 -9.46 -7.15
CA GLY A 66 -14.51 -8.44 -8.13
C GLY A 66 -13.20 -7.72 -7.77
N LEU A 67 -12.21 -8.41 -7.19
CA LEU A 67 -11.03 -7.79 -6.61
C LEU A 67 -9.73 -8.40 -7.17
N ALA A 68 -8.77 -7.54 -7.51
CA ALA A 68 -7.38 -7.93 -7.73
C ALA A 68 -6.51 -7.39 -6.58
N GLU A 69 -5.82 -8.29 -5.88
CA GLU A 69 -4.83 -7.95 -4.87
C GLU A 69 -3.43 -8.13 -5.46
N ILE A 70 -2.67 -7.04 -5.53
CA ILE A 70 -1.34 -6.98 -6.11
C ILE A 70 -0.37 -6.68 -4.96
N LYS A 71 0.73 -7.42 -4.87
CA LYS A 71 1.85 -7.09 -3.98
C LYS A 71 2.99 -6.52 -4.81
N ILE A 72 3.35 -5.28 -4.52
CA ILE A 72 4.53 -4.62 -5.07
C ILE A 72 5.69 -4.85 -4.10
N GLY A 73 6.90 -5.01 -4.64
CA GLY A 73 8.10 -5.05 -3.82
C GLY A 73 8.22 -3.82 -2.93
N GLU A 74 8.59 -4.01 -1.66
CA GLU A 74 8.84 -2.91 -0.72
C GLU A 74 9.91 -1.94 -1.24
N ASP A 75 10.76 -2.43 -2.15
CA ASP A 75 11.84 -1.71 -2.82
C ASP A 75 11.43 -0.99 -4.14
N LYS A 76 10.12 -0.89 -4.43
CA LYS A 76 9.59 -0.40 -5.71
C LYS A 76 8.46 0.61 -5.53
N SER A 77 8.35 1.55 -6.47
CA SER A 77 7.20 2.48 -6.56
C SER A 77 5.96 1.76 -7.13
N ILE A 78 4.78 2.25 -6.78
CA ILE A 78 3.49 1.73 -7.27
C ILE A 78 3.10 2.47 -8.55
N ASP A 79 3.19 1.79 -9.69
CA ASP A 79 2.73 2.30 -10.98
C ASP A 79 1.19 2.22 -11.11
N VAL A 80 0.49 3.20 -10.54
CA VAL A 80 -0.98 3.29 -10.59
C VAL A 80 -1.50 3.36 -12.03
N ASP A 81 -0.82 4.09 -12.92
CA ASP A 81 -1.23 4.24 -14.32
C ASP A 81 -1.03 2.94 -15.09
N GLY A 82 0.09 2.26 -14.89
CA GLY A 82 0.35 0.92 -15.44
C GLY A 82 -0.70 -0.08 -14.98
N ILE A 83 -1.06 -0.07 -13.69
CA ILE A 83 -2.13 -0.93 -13.15
C ILE A 83 -3.47 -0.63 -13.83
N LYS A 84 -3.89 0.65 -13.89
CA LYS A 84 -5.14 1.04 -14.56
C LYS A 84 -5.14 0.65 -16.04
N LYS A 85 -4.01 0.84 -16.73
CA LYS A 85 -3.86 0.47 -18.14
C LYS A 85 -3.96 -1.04 -18.34
N ALA A 86 -3.26 -1.83 -17.54
CA ALA A 86 -3.31 -3.29 -17.59
C ALA A 86 -4.73 -3.82 -17.34
N VAL A 87 -5.46 -3.22 -16.40
CA VAL A 87 -6.86 -3.53 -16.13
C VAL A 87 -7.75 -3.27 -17.35
N LYS A 88 -7.66 -2.06 -17.93
CA LYS A 88 -8.44 -1.69 -19.11
C LYS A 88 -8.14 -2.57 -20.31
N GLU A 89 -6.87 -2.83 -20.59
CA GLU A 89 -6.47 -3.73 -21.67
C GLU A 89 -6.84 -5.19 -21.40
N GLY A 90 -7.01 -5.58 -20.14
CA GLY A 90 -7.55 -6.88 -19.75
C GLY A 90 -9.03 -7.04 -20.06
N GLY A 91 -9.73 -5.96 -20.43
CA GLY A 91 -11.17 -5.94 -20.69
C GLY A 91 -12.02 -5.61 -19.46
N PHE A 92 -11.42 -5.07 -18.40
CA PHE A 92 -12.10 -4.76 -17.14
C PHE A 92 -12.08 -3.25 -16.85
N THR A 93 -12.96 -2.80 -15.96
CA THR A 93 -13.01 -1.38 -15.55
C THR A 93 -12.55 -1.24 -14.10
N PRO A 94 -11.48 -0.47 -13.82
CA PRO A 94 -11.07 -0.20 -12.44
C PRO A 94 -12.05 0.79 -11.79
N ARG A 95 -12.55 0.45 -10.60
CA ARG A 95 -13.50 1.27 -9.84
C ARG A 95 -12.85 1.99 -8.68
N GLU A 96 -12.19 1.24 -7.83
CA GLU A 96 -11.49 1.74 -6.65
C GLU A 96 -10.10 1.12 -6.61
N ILE A 97 -9.10 1.94 -6.28
CA ILE A 97 -7.74 1.48 -6.06
C ILE A 97 -7.35 1.90 -4.65
N ILE A 98 -7.15 0.91 -3.78
CA ILE A 98 -6.70 1.12 -2.40
C ILE A 98 -5.24 0.69 -2.34
N ILE A 99 -4.37 1.55 -1.81
CA ILE A 99 -2.96 1.24 -1.62
C ILE A 99 -2.61 1.29 -0.13
N THR A 100 -1.78 0.37 0.31
CA THR A 100 -1.20 0.35 1.65
C THR A 100 0.30 0.58 1.54
N LEU A 101 0.76 1.66 2.15
CA LEU A 101 2.12 2.17 2.05
C LEU A 101 2.67 2.50 3.43
N LYS A 102 3.95 2.22 3.62
CA LYS A 102 4.73 2.64 4.78
C LYS A 102 5.54 3.89 4.41
N GLY A 103 5.49 4.92 5.25
CA GLY A 103 6.20 6.16 4.99
C GLY A 103 6.03 7.19 6.11
N ARG A 104 6.52 8.40 5.86
CA ARG A 104 6.37 9.55 6.76
C ARG A 104 5.49 10.61 6.13
N ILE A 105 4.68 11.28 6.94
CA ILE A 105 3.92 12.45 6.47
C ILE A 105 4.81 13.68 6.57
N GLU A 106 4.96 14.38 5.45
CA GLU A 106 5.77 15.60 5.33
C GLU A 106 4.95 16.68 4.64
N GLU A 107 5.28 17.95 4.87
CA GLU A 107 4.74 19.06 4.08
C GLU A 107 5.74 19.44 2.99
N ALA A 108 5.30 19.43 1.73
CA ALA A 108 6.10 19.84 0.58
C ALA A 108 5.29 20.77 -0.32
N SER A 109 5.82 21.96 -0.59
CA SER A 109 5.18 22.95 -1.47
C SER A 109 3.73 23.30 -1.07
N GLY A 110 3.45 23.40 0.24
CA GLY A 110 2.12 23.71 0.78
C GLY A 110 1.10 22.57 0.65
N ARG A 111 1.56 21.34 0.36
CA ARG A 111 0.72 20.14 0.34
C ARG A 111 1.29 19.11 1.29
N MET A 112 0.40 18.37 1.94
CA MET A 112 0.79 17.19 2.72
C MET A 112 1.11 16.05 1.75
N ILE A 113 2.23 15.38 1.96
CA ILE A 113 2.65 14.21 1.19
C ILE A 113 2.96 13.05 2.13
N LEU A 114 2.73 11.83 1.65
CA LEU A 114 3.30 10.63 2.24
C LEU A 114 4.60 10.32 1.48
N ARG A 115 5.74 10.55 2.14
CA ARG A 115 7.06 10.20 1.65
C ARG A 115 7.34 8.73 1.95
N THR A 116 7.59 7.94 0.93
CA THR A 116 8.14 6.59 1.06
C THR A 116 9.61 6.61 0.62
N ASP A 117 10.32 5.49 0.75
CA ASP A 117 11.73 5.39 0.33
C ASP A 117 11.91 5.53 -1.20
N TYR A 118 10.84 5.29 -1.99
CA TYR A 118 10.91 5.24 -3.45
C TYR A 118 9.94 6.19 -4.15
N ASP A 119 9.00 6.79 -3.43
CA ASP A 119 7.94 7.61 -4.02
C ASP A 119 7.39 8.65 -3.04
N SER A 120 6.51 9.52 -3.52
CA SER A 120 5.78 10.49 -2.71
C SER A 120 4.36 10.65 -3.21
N PHE A 121 3.39 10.43 -2.33
CA PHE A 121 1.97 10.53 -2.64
C PHE A 121 1.39 11.81 -2.05
N ILE A 122 0.77 12.65 -2.88
CA ILE A 122 0.03 13.81 -2.37
C ILE A 122 -1.17 13.31 -1.59
N LEU A 123 -1.35 13.81 -0.36
CA LEU A 123 -2.43 13.42 0.51
C LEU A 123 -3.62 14.37 0.34
N LYS A 124 -4.79 13.81 0.10
CA LYS A 124 -6.03 14.58 0.10
C LYS A 124 -6.44 14.91 1.54
N TYR A 125 -6.67 16.19 1.81
CA TYR A 125 -7.04 16.62 3.16
C TYR A 125 -8.40 16.03 3.57
N ASN A 126 -8.42 15.31 4.69
CA ASN A 126 -9.63 14.77 5.31
C ASN A 126 -9.49 14.74 6.85
N LYS A 127 -10.53 14.27 7.54
CA LYS A 127 -10.55 14.20 9.02
C LYS A 127 -9.42 13.33 9.59
N ILE A 128 -9.09 12.24 8.91
CA ILE A 128 -8.04 11.31 9.35
C ILE A 128 -6.67 11.94 9.19
N LEU A 129 -6.38 12.58 8.05
CA LEU A 129 -5.15 13.33 7.87
C LEU A 129 -5.00 14.41 8.94
N LYS A 130 -6.09 15.14 9.25
CA LYS A 130 -6.10 16.14 10.33
C LYS A 130 -5.72 15.53 11.68
N GLU A 131 -6.26 14.36 12.00
CA GLU A 131 -5.92 13.64 13.24
C GLU A 131 -4.44 13.26 13.28
N ILE A 132 -3.90 12.73 12.18
CA ILE A 132 -2.49 12.33 12.10
C ILE A 132 -1.56 13.54 12.27
N ILE A 133 -1.80 14.64 11.53
CA ILE A 133 -0.93 15.83 11.61
C ILE A 133 -0.99 16.53 12.97
N THR A 134 -2.10 16.41 13.70
CA THR A 134 -2.26 17.01 15.04
C THR A 134 -1.68 16.11 16.14
N SER A 135 -1.39 14.85 15.84
CA SER A 135 -0.82 13.90 16.78
C SER A 135 0.70 14.07 16.85
N GLU A 136 1.23 14.53 17.99
CA GLU A 136 2.68 14.58 18.24
C GLU A 136 3.34 13.21 18.04
N LYS A 137 2.63 12.12 18.32
CA LYS A 137 3.13 10.75 18.19
C LYS A 137 3.26 10.28 16.73
N ALA A 138 2.58 10.92 15.79
CA ALA A 138 2.66 10.58 14.38
C ALA A 138 3.62 11.50 13.59
N GLN A 139 4.06 12.60 14.20
CA GLN A 139 4.98 13.54 13.58
C GLN A 139 6.41 12.96 13.60
N GLY A 140 7.02 12.82 12.43
CA GLY A 140 8.38 12.28 12.27
C GLY A 140 8.49 10.76 12.38
N GLU A 141 7.45 10.08 12.86
CA GLU A 141 7.39 8.62 12.92
C GLU A 141 7.01 7.99 11.58
N THR A 142 7.46 6.76 11.38
CA THR A 142 7.04 5.97 10.23
C THR A 142 5.66 5.38 10.49
N ILE A 143 4.75 5.59 9.55
CA ILE A 143 3.37 5.13 9.65
C ILE A 143 3.01 4.26 8.45
N THR A 144 2.14 3.28 8.68
CA THR A 144 1.48 2.55 7.59
C THR A 144 0.15 3.21 7.30
N VAL A 145 -0.06 3.64 6.05
CA VAL A 145 -1.26 4.31 5.56
C VAL A 145 -1.95 3.41 4.55
N THR A 146 -3.25 3.19 4.74
CA THR A 146 -4.13 2.61 3.72
C THR A 146 -5.02 3.72 3.18
N GLY A 147 -4.95 4.00 1.88
CA GLY A 147 -5.66 5.10 1.26
C GLY A 147 -6.28 4.75 -0.09
N LEU A 148 -7.35 5.47 -0.43
CA LEU A 148 -8.02 5.39 -1.72
C LEU A 148 -7.35 6.37 -2.69
N VAL A 149 -6.92 5.86 -3.83
CA VAL A 149 -6.35 6.66 -4.92
C VAL A 149 -7.47 7.38 -5.67
N GLN A 150 -7.38 8.70 -5.77
CA GLN A 150 -8.36 9.54 -6.47
C GLN A 150 -7.68 10.40 -7.53
N GLU A 151 -8.38 10.58 -8.66
CA GLU A 151 -7.94 11.50 -9.70
C GLU A 151 -8.26 12.94 -9.31
N GLU A 152 -7.23 13.77 -9.21
CA GLU A 152 -7.34 15.20 -9.03
C GLU A 152 -6.51 15.90 -10.11
N LYS A 153 -7.16 16.71 -10.95
CA LYS A 153 -6.49 17.47 -12.00
C LYS A 153 -5.70 18.62 -11.38
N ILE A 154 -4.46 18.33 -10.98
CA ILE A 154 -3.54 19.36 -10.49
C ILE A 154 -3.06 20.19 -11.68
N LYS A 155 -3.29 21.50 -11.66
CA LYS A 155 -2.77 22.43 -12.68
C LYS A 155 -1.25 22.60 -12.49
N GLY A 156 -0.48 22.44 -13.57
CA GLY A 156 1.00 22.47 -13.57
C GLY A 156 1.58 21.07 -13.83
N HIS A 157 2.65 20.99 -14.62
CA HIS A 157 3.22 19.79 -15.25
C HIS A 157 3.22 18.51 -14.37
N GLY A 158 2.97 17.36 -15.03
CA GLY A 158 2.81 16.02 -14.46
C GLY A 158 3.92 15.60 -13.48
N ILE A 159 3.66 14.62 -12.62
CA ILE A 159 3.96 13.23 -13.02
C ILE A 159 2.77 12.26 -12.91
N HIS A 160 1.79 12.41 -12.02
CA HIS A 160 0.52 11.65 -12.09
C HIS A 160 -0.63 12.44 -11.43
N PRO A 161 -1.88 12.39 -11.94
CA PRO A 161 -3.00 13.20 -11.43
C PRO A 161 -3.63 12.59 -10.17
N TYR A 162 -2.86 11.96 -9.29
CA TYR A 162 -3.40 11.18 -8.18
C TYR A 162 -3.15 11.82 -6.83
N VAL A 163 -4.19 11.81 -6.00
CA VAL A 163 -4.12 12.09 -4.57
C VAL A 163 -4.56 10.86 -3.80
N LEU A 164 -3.97 10.67 -2.62
CA LEU A 164 -4.29 9.58 -1.72
C LEU A 164 -5.21 10.10 -0.61
N GLU A 165 -6.45 9.66 -0.60
CA GLU A 165 -7.37 9.91 0.50
C GLU A 165 -7.20 8.82 1.56
N ILE A 166 -6.56 9.15 2.68
CA ILE A 166 -6.31 8.20 3.77
C ILE A 166 -7.64 7.66 4.31
N LYS A 167 -7.78 6.33 4.33
CA LYS A 167 -8.94 5.61 4.89
C LYS A 167 -8.62 5.00 6.25
N ASN A 168 -7.38 4.60 6.47
CA ASN A 168 -6.92 4.06 7.73
C ASN A 168 -5.40 4.27 7.89
N PHE A 169 -4.90 4.26 9.13
CA PHE A 169 -3.46 4.31 9.41
C PHE A 169 -3.10 3.49 10.64
N LYS A 170 -1.83 3.10 10.75
CA LYS A 170 -1.25 2.42 11.90
C LYS A 170 0.14 3.01 12.19
N LEU A 171 0.38 3.35 13.46
CA LEU A 171 1.70 3.73 13.96
C LEU A 171 2.54 2.46 14.21
N GLU A 172 3.83 2.52 13.92
CA GLU A 172 4.78 1.44 14.20
C GLU A 172 5.48 1.55 15.56
#